data_AF-A0A1N6YAW7-F1
#
_entry.id   AF-A0A1N6YAW7-F1
#
_cell.length_a   1.000
_cell.length_b   1.000
_cell.length_c   1.000
_cell.angle_alpha   90.00
_cell.angle_beta   90.00
_cell.angle_gamma   90.00
#
_symmetry.space_group_name_H-M   'P 1'
#
loop_
_entity.id
_entity.type
_entity.pdbx_description
1 polymer ?
#
loop_
_entity_poly.entity_id
_entity_poly.type
_entity_poly.pdbx_seq_one_letter_code
_entity_poly.pdbx_strand_id
1 'polypeptide(L)'
;MAGKEIKQELEGLKERVAVLESKMEGEQQTISRSMDLSTFVQEFGPSNHSERATAIAYYLEAYKDQETFTVKDIRTGYEQCRFSPPANMSDALASCEDKGWVMRKGKDGQTTIRQLTKSGIEKVEEVLDNES
;
A
#
# COMPACT_ATOMS: atom_id res chain seq x y z
N MET A 1 -48.37 -11.02 13.10
CA MET A 1 -47.43 -12.02 12.57
C MET A 1 -46.18 -11.39 11.94
N ALA A 2 -46.27 -10.21 11.29
CA ALA A 2 -45.15 -9.49 10.68
C ALA A 2 -43.92 -9.20 11.59
N GLY A 3 -44.12 -8.95 12.89
CA GLY A 3 -43.00 -8.61 13.79
C GLY A 3 -42.05 -9.77 14.13
N LYS A 4 -42.44 -11.03 13.87
CA LYS A 4 -41.55 -12.19 14.02
C LYS A 4 -40.67 -12.38 12.78
N GLU A 5 -41.24 -12.13 11.61
CA GLU A 5 -40.59 -12.26 10.30
C GLU A 5 -39.49 -11.20 10.15
N ILE A 6 -39.80 -9.94 10.51
CA ILE A 6 -38.81 -8.85 10.55
C ILE A 6 -37.64 -9.19 11.48
N LYS A 7 -37.90 -9.83 12.64
CA LYS A 7 -36.83 -10.21 13.57
C LYS A 7 -35.93 -11.30 13.01
N GLN A 8 -36.49 -12.25 12.26
CA GLN A 8 -35.71 -13.31 11.62
C GLN A 8 -34.82 -12.76 10.51
N GLU A 9 -35.35 -11.84 9.70
CA GLU A 9 -34.55 -11.17 8.67
C GLU A 9 -33.43 -10.32 9.28
N LEU A 10 -33.71 -9.60 10.38
CA LEU A 10 -32.72 -8.78 11.07
C LEU A 10 -31.58 -9.62 11.66
N GLU A 11 -31.90 -10.80 12.20
CA GLU A 11 -30.90 -11.71 12.75
C GLU A 11 -30.04 -12.33 11.65
N GLY A 12 -30.66 -12.76 10.53
CA GLY A 12 -29.93 -13.24 9.37
C GLY A 12 -29.05 -12.15 8.73
N LEU A 13 -29.46 -10.88 8.79
CA LEU A 13 -28.67 -9.77 8.29
C LEU A 13 -27.45 -9.50 9.19
N LYS A 14 -27.60 -9.60 10.52
CA LYS A 14 -26.49 -9.48 11.47
C LYS A 14 -25.46 -10.60 11.29
N GLU A 15 -25.89 -11.84 11.10
CA GLU A 15 -24.96 -12.96 10.85
C GLU A 15 -24.17 -12.75 9.56
N ARG A 16 -24.84 -12.27 8.49
CA ARG A 16 -24.17 -11.96 7.22
C ARG A 16 -23.21 -10.78 7.34
N VAL A 17 -23.58 -9.74 8.10
CA VAL A 17 -22.70 -8.61 8.38
C VAL A 17 -21.51 -9.06 9.22
N ALA A 18 -21.69 -9.88 10.26
CA ALA A 18 -20.59 -10.40 11.07
C ALA A 18 -19.61 -11.26 10.26
N VAL A 19 -20.09 -12.06 9.30
CA VAL A 19 -19.23 -12.83 8.39
C VAL A 19 -18.49 -11.92 7.40
N LEU A 20 -19.13 -10.85 6.93
CA LEU A 20 -18.48 -9.88 6.05
C LEU A 20 -17.46 -9.03 6.81
N GLU A 21 -17.78 -8.58 8.01
CA GLU A 21 -16.88 -7.86 8.93
C GLU A 21 -15.69 -8.75 9.31
N SER A 22 -15.90 -10.01 9.68
CA SER A 22 -14.80 -10.94 9.97
C SER A 22 -13.92 -11.25 8.75
N LYS A 23 -14.49 -11.27 7.54
CA LYS A 23 -13.72 -11.41 6.29
C LYS A 23 -12.95 -10.14 5.93
N MET A 24 -13.54 -8.97 6.17
CA MET A 24 -12.87 -7.68 5.99
C MET A 24 -11.77 -7.45 7.04
N GLU A 25 -11.96 -7.91 8.29
CA GLU A 25 -10.93 -7.95 9.33
C GLU A 25 -9.80 -8.94 8.98
N GLY A 26 -10.10 -10.00 8.22
CA GLY A 26 -9.10 -10.94 7.70
C GLY A 26 -8.32 -10.44 6.48
N GLU A 27 -8.88 -9.50 5.71
CA GLU A 27 -8.26 -8.87 4.54
C GLU A 27 -7.58 -7.54 4.86
N GLN A 28 -7.88 -6.94 6.01
CA GLN A 28 -6.97 -6.01 6.67
C GLN A 28 -6.02 -6.84 7.51
N GLN A 29 -4.95 -7.36 6.89
CA GLN A 29 -3.71 -7.57 7.63
C GLN A 29 -3.30 -6.21 8.20
N THR A 30 -3.88 -5.88 9.35
CA THR A 30 -3.38 -4.91 10.27
C THR A 30 -2.02 -5.46 10.67
N ILE A 31 -1.00 -5.02 9.95
CA ILE A 31 0.37 -5.09 10.44
C ILE A 31 0.39 -4.11 11.61
N SER A 32 -0.15 -4.56 12.74
CA SER A 32 -0.08 -3.96 14.07
C SER A 32 1.34 -4.18 14.60
N ARG A 33 2.30 -3.66 13.85
CA ARG A 33 3.60 -3.28 14.36
C ARG A 33 3.72 -1.82 13.96
N SER A 34 4.09 -0.98 14.91
CA SER A 34 4.70 0.32 14.60
C SER A 34 6.02 0.07 13.88
N MET A 35 5.95 -0.52 12.69
CA MET A 35 7.08 -0.90 11.89
C MET A 35 7.60 0.41 11.30
N ASP A 36 8.84 0.74 11.65
CA ASP A 36 9.48 1.90 11.08
C ASP A 36 9.72 1.66 9.58
N LEU A 37 9.61 2.72 8.77
CA LEU A 37 9.79 2.64 7.32
C LEU A 37 11.15 1.98 6.99
N SER A 38 12.20 2.30 7.75
CA SER A 38 13.52 1.73 7.51
C SER A 38 13.52 0.21 7.72
N THR A 39 12.83 -0.29 8.75
CA THR A 39 12.72 -1.73 9.00
C THR A 39 11.91 -2.40 7.89
N PHE A 40 10.78 -1.80 7.50
CA PHE A 40 9.93 -2.31 6.42
C PHE A 40 10.71 -2.48 5.11
N VAL A 41 11.41 -1.42 4.68
CA VAL A 41 12.15 -1.46 3.42
C VAL A 41 13.37 -2.40 3.52
N GLN A 42 13.93 -2.62 4.71
CA GLN A 42 14.99 -3.61 4.90
C GLN A 42 14.46 -5.06 4.77
N GLU A 43 13.32 -5.37 5.38
CA GLU A 43 12.68 -6.69 5.24
C GLU A 43 12.26 -6.96 3.79
N PHE A 44 11.76 -5.95 3.06
CA PHE A 44 11.47 -6.10 1.63
C PHE A 44 12.72 -6.39 0.76
N GLY A 45 13.94 -6.09 1.24
CA GLY A 45 15.18 -6.43 0.53
C GLY A 45 15.33 -5.87 -0.90
N PRO A 46 15.03 -4.59 -1.19
CA PRO A 46 14.99 -4.07 -2.55
C PRO A 46 16.40 -3.97 -3.18
N SER A 47 16.53 -4.54 -4.37
CA SER A 47 17.79 -4.62 -5.12
C SER A 47 18.07 -3.37 -5.96
N ASN A 48 17.04 -2.62 -6.34
CA ASN A 48 17.16 -1.45 -7.20
C ASN A 48 16.29 -0.26 -6.76
N HIS A 49 16.49 0.90 -7.40
CA HIS A 49 15.78 2.12 -7.06
C HIS A 49 14.27 2.04 -7.31
N SER A 50 13.82 1.31 -8.33
CA SER A 50 12.40 1.12 -8.60
C SER A 50 11.74 0.31 -7.49
N GLU A 51 12.37 -0.79 -7.07
CA GLU A 51 11.89 -1.62 -5.95
C GLU A 51 11.86 -0.83 -4.64
N ARG A 52 12.90 -0.04 -4.35
CA ARG A 52 12.90 0.86 -3.18
C ARG A 52 11.75 1.86 -3.23
N ALA A 53 11.52 2.48 -4.39
CA ALA A 53 10.44 3.44 -4.56
C ALA A 53 9.06 2.78 -4.40
N THR A 54 8.86 1.58 -4.95
CA THR A 54 7.63 0.81 -4.79
C THR A 54 7.40 0.41 -3.33
N ALA A 55 8.44 -0.05 -2.62
CA ALA A 55 8.34 -0.39 -1.20
C ALA A 55 7.97 0.82 -0.33
N ILE A 56 8.61 1.97 -0.56
CA ILE A 56 8.27 3.21 0.13
C ILE A 56 6.82 3.61 -0.17
N ALA A 57 6.40 3.54 -1.44
CA ALA A 57 5.03 3.84 -1.84
C ALA A 57 4.01 2.92 -1.14
N TYR A 58 4.31 1.62 -1.07
CA TYR A 58 3.47 0.64 -0.38
C TYR A 58 3.35 0.95 1.10
N TYR A 59 4.47 1.31 1.74
CA TYR A 59 4.44 1.69 3.14
C TYR A 59 3.58 2.93 3.40
N LEU A 60 3.67 3.94 2.53
CA LEU A 60 2.84 5.14 2.63
C LEU A 60 1.35 4.81 2.52
N GLU A 61 0.98 3.90 1.62
CA GLU A 61 -0.40 3.48 1.45
C GLU A 61 -0.89 2.62 2.63
N ALA A 62 -0.17 1.55 2.96
CA ALA A 62 -0.59 0.54 3.93
C ALA A 62 -0.46 0.97 5.41
N TYR A 63 0.48 1.87 5.74
CA TYR A 63 0.77 2.23 7.14
C TYR A 63 0.58 3.71 7.45
N LYS A 64 0.42 4.57 6.45
CA LYS A 64 0.21 6.01 6.63
C LYS A 64 -1.12 6.50 6.03
N ASP A 65 -1.97 5.58 5.57
CA ASP A 65 -3.26 5.87 4.91
C ASP A 65 -3.12 6.87 3.75
N GLN A 66 -1.95 6.87 3.10
CA GLN A 66 -1.59 7.81 2.04
C GLN A 66 -1.62 7.10 0.68
N GLU A 67 -2.81 6.92 0.12
CA GLU A 67 -3.05 6.24 -1.18
C GLU A 67 -2.32 6.85 -2.39
N THR A 68 -1.84 8.09 -2.24
CA THR A 68 -1.19 8.81 -3.33
C THR A 68 0.09 9.45 -2.87
N PHE A 69 1.05 9.56 -3.78
CA PHE A 69 2.37 10.09 -3.45
C PHE A 69 2.94 10.90 -4.60
N THR A 70 3.88 11.75 -4.24
CA THR A 70 4.66 12.59 -5.13
C THR A 70 6.11 12.15 -5.12
N VAL A 71 6.90 12.76 -6.02
CA VAL A 71 8.37 12.59 -6.03
C VAL A 71 8.99 12.99 -4.68
N LYS A 72 8.40 13.96 -3.99
CA LYS A 72 8.91 14.44 -2.70
C LYS A 72 8.70 13.41 -1.61
N ASP A 73 7.53 12.78 -1.55
CA ASP A 73 7.21 11.77 -0.54
C ASP A 73 8.17 10.58 -0.62
N ILE A 74 8.44 10.11 -1.85
CA ILE A 74 9.43 9.04 -2.07
C ILE A 74 10.82 9.49 -1.65
N ARG A 75 11.24 10.71 -1.99
CA ARG A 75 12.53 11.26 -1.56
C ARG A 75 12.65 11.31 -0.04
N THR A 76 11.61 11.77 0.65
CA THR A 76 11.55 11.76 2.11
C THR A 76 11.65 10.34 2.66
N GLY A 77 11.03 9.35 2.02
CA GLY A 77 11.19 7.95 2.40
C GLY A 77 12.64 7.44 2.27
N TYR A 78 13.36 7.83 1.22
CA TYR A 78 14.79 7.54 1.08
C TYR A 78 15.62 8.15 2.22
N GLU A 79 15.33 9.40 2.58
CA GLU A 79 16.00 10.10 3.68
C GLU A 79 15.74 9.43 5.03
N GLN A 80 14.49 9.03 5.29
CA GLN A 80 14.11 8.30 6.51
C GLN A 80 14.82 6.94 6.61
N CYS A 81 14.94 6.22 5.49
CA CYS A 81 15.68 4.95 5.43
C CYS A 81 17.21 5.13 5.41
N ARG A 82 17.71 6.38 5.36
CA ARG A 82 19.13 6.72 5.16
C ARG A 82 19.74 6.10 3.89
N PHE A 83 18.94 5.87 2.86
CA PHE A 83 19.43 5.40 1.57
C PHE A 83 19.90 6.58 0.71
N SER A 84 20.93 6.33 -0.09
CA SER A 84 21.32 7.29 -1.13
C SER A 84 20.21 7.38 -2.18
N PRO A 85 19.63 8.57 -2.41
CA PRO A 85 18.62 8.74 -3.44
C PRO A 85 19.24 8.55 -4.83
N PRO A 86 18.46 8.12 -5.84
CA PRO A 86 18.93 8.10 -7.22
C PRO A 86 19.29 9.52 -7.68
N ALA A 87 20.24 9.61 -8.63
CA ALA A 87 20.60 10.88 -9.26
C ALA A 87 19.39 11.58 -9.88
N ASN A 88 18.45 10.79 -10.42
CA ASN A 88 17.16 11.27 -10.92
C ASN A 88 16.00 10.44 -10.35
N MET A 89 15.27 11.00 -9.39
CA MET A 89 14.10 10.33 -8.80
C MET A 89 12.95 10.18 -9.81
N SER A 90 12.82 11.11 -10.75
CA SER A 90 11.79 11.02 -11.78
C SER A 90 12.03 9.83 -12.72
N ASP A 91 13.29 9.48 -12.96
CA ASP A 91 13.67 8.31 -13.76
C ASP A 91 13.34 7.00 -13.05
N ALA A 92 13.67 6.90 -11.75
CA ALA A 92 13.29 5.74 -10.94
C ALA A 92 11.77 5.51 -10.92
N LEU A 93 10.99 6.59 -10.82
CA LEU A 93 9.52 6.54 -10.86
C LEU A 93 8.98 6.25 -12.25
N ALA A 94 9.61 6.76 -13.31
CA ALA A 94 9.26 6.39 -14.68
C ALA A 94 9.47 4.89 -14.90
N SER A 95 10.55 4.31 -14.38
CA SER A 95 10.77 2.86 -14.44
C SER A 95 9.70 2.07 -13.65
N CYS A 96 9.20 2.59 -12.53
CA CYS A 96 8.05 1.99 -11.84
C CYS A 96 6.75 2.07 -12.67
N GLU A 97 6.54 3.17 -13.41
CA GLU A 97 5.43 3.34 -14.35
C GLU A 97 5.53 2.35 -15.52
N ASP A 98 6.73 2.21 -16.11
CA ASP A 98 6.98 1.30 -17.24
C ASP A 98 6.77 -0.17 -16.87
N LYS A 99 7.11 -0.53 -15.63
CA LYS A 99 6.84 -1.87 -15.07
C LYS A 99 5.38 -2.08 -14.68
N GLY A 100 4.55 -1.04 -14.76
CA GLY A 100 3.15 -1.10 -14.36
C GLY A 100 2.95 -1.25 -12.85
N TRP A 101 3.93 -0.90 -12.02
CA TRP A 101 3.79 -0.96 -10.55
C TRP A 101 3.13 0.31 -10.00
N VAL A 102 3.36 1.43 -10.68
CA VAL A 102 2.87 2.76 -10.29
C VAL A 102 2.12 3.37 -11.47
N MET A 103 1.07 4.14 -11.19
CA MET A 103 0.34 4.89 -12.22
C MET A 103 0.14 6.35 -11.82
N ARG A 104 -0.02 7.21 -12.83
CA ARG A 104 -0.34 8.63 -12.61
C ARG A 104 -1.82 8.76 -12.27
N LYS A 105 -2.13 9.46 -11.18
CA LYS A 105 -3.51 9.76 -10.75
C LYS A 105 -3.91 11.20 -11.06
N GLY A 106 -2.94 12.12 -11.09
CA GLY A 106 -3.20 13.52 -11.37
C GLY A 106 -1.97 14.41 -11.24
N LYS A 107 -2.22 15.70 -11.00
CA LYS A 107 -1.19 16.71 -10.75
C LYS A 107 -1.60 17.64 -9.63
N ASP A 108 -0.62 18.07 -8.84
CA ASP A 108 -0.71 19.20 -7.92
C ASP A 108 0.27 20.28 -8.39
N GLY A 109 -0.25 21.31 -9.06
CA GLY A 109 0.54 22.29 -9.79
C GLY A 109 1.43 21.64 -10.85
N GLN A 110 2.75 21.77 -10.71
CA GLN A 110 3.73 21.13 -11.59
C GLN A 110 4.13 19.72 -11.15
N THR A 111 3.68 19.28 -9.98
CA THR A 111 4.04 17.98 -9.40
C THR A 111 3.07 16.90 -9.88
N THR A 112 3.60 15.77 -10.35
CA THR A 112 2.77 14.61 -10.72
C THR A 112 2.41 13.81 -9.46
N ILE A 113 1.12 13.56 -9.27
CA ILE A 113 0.58 12.68 -8.23
C ILE A 113 0.46 11.28 -8.81
N ARG A 114 0.97 10.30 -8.07
CA ARG A 114 0.99 8.89 -8.43
C ARG A 114 0.29 8.06 -7.36
N GLN A 115 -0.04 6.83 -7.71
CA GLN A 115 -0.56 5.82 -6.79
C GLN A 115 -0.01 4.45 -7.19
N LEU A 116 -0.01 3.50 -6.26
CA LEU A 116 0.28 2.12 -6.61
C LEU A 116 -0.84 1.54 -7.47
N THR A 117 -0.45 0.54 -8.24
CA THR A 117 -1.37 -0.33 -8.97
C THR A 117 -1.52 -1.64 -8.21
N LYS A 118 -2.52 -2.44 -8.57
CA LYS A 118 -2.67 -3.81 -8.07
C LYS A 118 -1.39 -4.63 -8.24
N SER A 119 -0.76 -4.56 -9.41
CA SER A 119 0.51 -5.24 -9.69
C SER A 119 1.69 -4.73 -8.86
N GLY A 120 1.68 -3.46 -8.48
CA GLY A 120 2.69 -2.90 -7.57
C GLY A 120 2.53 -3.40 -6.13
N ILE A 121 1.28 -3.54 -5.67
CA ILE A 121 0.91 -4.11 -4.38
C ILE A 121 1.29 -5.59 -4.32
N GLU A 122 0.81 -6.38 -5.28
CA GLU A 122 1.10 -7.82 -5.41
C GLU A 122 2.61 -8.07 -5.41
N LYS A 123 3.39 -7.22 -6.11
CA LYS A 123 4.85 -7.35 -6.14
C LYS A 123 5.50 -7.21 -4.76
N VAL A 124 4.94 -6.38 -3.88
CA VAL A 124 5.46 -6.17 -2.53
C VAL A 124 5.05 -7.31 -1.61
N GLU A 125 3.76 -7.67 -1.65
CA GLU A 125 3.20 -8.78 -0.85
C GLU A 125 3.88 -10.12 -1.17
N GLU A 126 4.09 -10.44 -2.45
CA GLU A 126 4.80 -11.68 -2.86
C GLU A 126 6.19 -11.80 -2.24
N VAL A 127 6.92 -10.69 -2.08
CA VAL A 127 8.26 -10.73 -1.49
C VAL A 127 8.19 -10.96 0.01
N LEU A 128 7.24 -10.31 0.69
CA LEU A 128 7.05 -10.46 2.14
C LEU A 128 6.55 -11.87 2.51
N ASP A 129 5.66 -12.45 1.70
CA ASP A 129 5.10 -13.78 1.94
C ASP A 129 6.11 -14.91 1.69
N ASN A 130 7.06 -14.73 0.77
CA ASN A 130 8.08 -15.74 0.45
C ASN A 130 9.22 -15.82 1.48
N GLU A 131 9.27 -14.92 2.47
CA GLU A 131 10.24 -14.95 3.57
C GLU A 131 9.67 -15.50 4.90
N SER A 132 8.41 -16.00 4.89
CA SER A 132 7.76 -16.69 6.02
C SER A 132 7.86 -18.22 5.95
#